data_AF-A0A4Y2RYC4-F1
#
_entry.id   AF-A0A4Y2RYC4-F1
#
_cell.length_a   1.000
_cell.length_b   1.000
_cell.length_c   1.000
_cell.angle_alpha   90.00
_cell.angle_beta   90.00
_cell.angle_gamma   90.00
#
_symmetry.space_group_name_H-M   'P 1'
#
loop_
_entity.id
_entity.type
_entity.pdbx_description
1 polymer ?
#
loop_
_entity_poly.entity_id
_entity_poly.type
_entity_poly.pdbx_seq_one_letter_code
_entity_poly.pdbx_strand_id
1 'polypeptide(L)'
;MYVQVFFLISSHFSDIFPVFSHVLGFYTMTNSVYVAQKVVSTILNFVTFFCIAYAASAVYEKDQKLRKVIKEISFNLRCSEDTKRYGKLLLEFIRSKEQLIFTANGIFTFTKSFLLAAASVFLSYNLLLLQLDTKNM
;
A
#
# COMPACT_ATOMS: atom_id res chain seq x y z
N MET A 1 6.56 6.96 15.54
CA MET A 1 5.38 6.71 14.69
C MET A 1 5.71 5.90 13.43
N TYR A 2 6.57 6.36 12.51
CA TYR A 2 6.86 5.63 11.25
C TYR A 2 7.55 4.26 11.41
N VAL A 3 8.49 4.15 12.37
CA VAL A 3 9.17 2.89 12.71
C VAL A 3 8.20 1.85 13.28
N GLN A 4 7.22 2.30 14.09
CA GLN A 4 6.19 1.43 14.65
C GLN A 4 5.29 0.86 13.56
N VAL A 5 4.92 1.68 12.56
CA VAL A 5 4.13 1.23 11.40
C VAL A 5 4.92 0.22 10.55
N PHE A 6 6.21 0.43 10.36
CA PHE A 6 7.07 -0.53 9.63
C PHE A 6 7.15 -1.88 10.36
N PHE A 7 7.46 -1.88 11.68
CA PHE A 7 7.48 -3.11 12.47
C PHE A 7 6.12 -3.79 12.56
N LEU A 8 5.02 -3.01 12.61
CA LEU A 8 3.67 -3.54 12.55
C LEU A 8 3.42 -4.29 11.23
N ILE A 9 3.81 -3.70 10.09
CA ILE A 9 3.70 -4.33 8.77
C ILE A 9 4.56 -5.60 8.69
N SER A 10 5.80 -5.56 9.17
CA SER A 10 6.69 -6.73 9.19
C SER A 10 6.16 -7.84 10.09
N SER A 11 5.62 -7.50 11.26
CA SER A 11 4.99 -8.46 12.18
C SER A 11 3.78 -9.12 11.52
N HIS A 12 2.90 -8.33 10.89
CA HIS A 12 1.75 -8.86 10.17
C HIS A 12 2.20 -9.80 9.04
N PHE A 13 3.22 -9.42 8.26
CA PHE A 13 3.75 -10.26 7.19
C PHE A 13 4.33 -11.58 7.71
N SER A 14 5.11 -11.55 8.80
CA SER A 14 5.68 -12.75 9.42
C SER A 14 4.62 -13.69 10.00
N ASP A 15 3.48 -13.17 10.47
CA ASP A 15 2.37 -13.99 10.93
C ASP A 15 1.60 -14.64 9.77
N ILE A 16 1.48 -13.95 8.64
CA ILE A 16 0.73 -14.39 7.45
C ILE A 16 1.44 -15.55 6.73
N PHE A 17 2.76 -15.49 6.67
CA PHE A 17 3.60 -16.39 5.91
C PHE A 17 3.49 -17.90 6.26
N PRO A 18 3.66 -18.34 7.52
CA PRO A 18 3.65 -19.77 7.89
C PRO A 18 2.28 -20.42 7.67
N VAL A 19 1.24 -19.61 7.65
CA VAL A 19 -0.14 -20.02 7.56
C VAL A 19 -0.58 -20.22 6.13
N PHE A 20 -0.23 -19.28 5.27
CA PHE A 20 -0.41 -19.44 3.84
C PHE A 20 0.37 -20.65 3.34
N SER A 21 1.55 -20.87 3.91
CA SER A 21 2.36 -22.07 3.68
C SER A 21 1.65 -23.36 4.10
N HIS A 22 0.96 -23.37 5.25
CA HIS A 22 0.15 -24.51 5.68
C HIS A 22 -1.07 -24.76 4.77
N VAL A 23 -1.81 -23.70 4.40
CA VAL A 23 -2.99 -23.82 3.51
C VAL A 23 -2.60 -24.39 2.14
N LEU A 24 -1.40 -24.05 1.66
CA LEU A 24 -0.84 -24.60 0.42
C LEU A 24 -0.20 -25.99 0.59
N GLY A 25 -0.12 -26.52 1.82
CA GLY A 25 0.35 -27.87 2.12
C GLY A 25 1.84 -28.01 2.48
N PHE A 26 2.59 -26.91 2.68
CA PHE A 26 4.06 -26.95 2.91
C PHE A 26 4.51 -27.35 4.32
N TYR A 27 3.60 -27.35 5.30
CA TYR A 27 3.94 -27.70 6.69
C TYR A 27 2.78 -28.42 7.36
N THR A 28 3.06 -29.53 8.05
CA THR A 28 2.12 -30.22 8.94
C THR A 28 2.23 -29.62 10.34
N MET A 29 1.27 -28.76 10.68
CA MET A 29 1.15 -28.23 12.04
C MET A 29 0.39 -29.24 12.91
N THR A 30 0.98 -29.64 14.03
CA THR A 30 0.50 -30.74 14.88
C THR A 30 -0.80 -30.47 15.65
N ASN A 31 -1.32 -29.23 15.62
CA ASN A 31 -2.52 -28.85 16.38
C ASN A 31 -3.51 -28.05 15.52
N SER A 32 -4.60 -28.68 15.10
CA SER A 32 -5.59 -28.12 14.16
C SER A 32 -6.25 -26.83 14.66
N VAL A 33 -6.42 -26.67 15.98
CA VAL A 33 -6.97 -25.45 16.59
C VAL A 33 -5.97 -24.29 16.48
N TYR A 34 -4.69 -24.56 16.69
CA TYR A 34 -3.61 -23.58 16.52
C TYR A 34 -3.48 -23.13 15.06
N VAL A 35 -3.61 -24.08 14.11
CA VAL A 35 -3.65 -23.81 12.67
C VAL A 35 -4.82 -22.91 12.32
N ALA A 36 -6.04 -23.28 12.71
CA ALA A 36 -7.23 -22.51 12.40
C ALA A 36 -7.14 -21.08 12.94
N GLN A 37 -6.65 -20.92 14.18
CA GLN A 37 -6.44 -19.60 14.79
C GLN A 37 -5.40 -18.77 14.02
N LYS A 38 -4.28 -19.39 13.62
CA LYS A 38 -3.23 -18.73 12.84
C LYS A 38 -3.71 -18.40 11.41
N VAL A 39 -4.51 -19.26 10.76
CA VAL A 39 -5.25 -19.01 9.50
C VAL A 39 -6.12 -17.77 9.59
N VAL A 40 -7.00 -17.72 10.58
CA VAL A 40 -7.90 -16.60 10.76
C VAL A 40 -7.13 -15.31 11.05
N SER A 41 -6.15 -15.35 11.95
CA SER A 41 -5.32 -14.18 12.29
C SER A 41 -4.54 -13.65 11.09
N THR A 42 -4.03 -14.54 10.24
CA THR A 42 -3.33 -14.23 9.00
C THR A 42 -4.23 -13.54 7.98
N ILE A 43 -5.40 -14.12 7.72
CA ILE A 43 -6.36 -13.54 6.76
C ILE A 43 -6.76 -12.14 7.24
N LEU A 44 -7.07 -11.99 8.54
CA LEU A 44 -7.39 -10.71 9.14
C LEU A 44 -6.25 -9.70 8.97
N ASN A 45 -5.01 -10.08 9.34
CA ASN A 45 -3.84 -9.21 9.21
C ASN A 45 -3.57 -8.79 7.76
N PHE A 46 -3.72 -9.72 6.81
CA PHE A 46 -3.55 -9.45 5.39
C PHE A 46 -4.60 -8.48 4.87
N VAL A 47 -5.87 -8.71 5.22
CA VAL A 47 -6.99 -7.82 4.87
C VAL A 47 -6.78 -6.44 5.49
N THR A 48 -6.41 -6.36 6.77
CA THR A 48 -6.14 -5.10 7.46
C THR A 48 -4.99 -4.34 6.80
N PHE A 49 -3.88 -5.01 6.47
CA PHE A 49 -2.77 -4.40 5.75
C PHE A 49 -3.22 -3.83 4.40
N PHE A 50 -3.93 -4.62 3.60
CA PHE A 50 -4.45 -4.18 2.30
C PHE A 50 -5.43 -3.01 2.44
N CYS A 51 -6.34 -3.05 3.40
CA CYS A 51 -7.29 -1.97 3.64
C CYS A 51 -6.58 -0.66 4.02
N ILE A 52 -5.63 -0.70 4.94
CA ILE A 52 -4.87 0.48 5.37
C ILE A 52 -4.05 1.05 4.21
N ALA A 53 -3.29 0.20 3.52
CA ALA A 53 -2.45 0.62 2.41
C ALA A 53 -3.29 1.12 1.21
N TYR A 54 -4.46 0.52 0.96
CA TYR A 54 -5.40 1.00 -0.06
C TYR A 54 -5.97 2.36 0.29
N ALA A 55 -6.45 2.56 1.53
CA ALA A 55 -6.94 3.84 2.00
C ALA A 55 -5.85 4.93 1.90
N ALA A 56 -4.62 4.61 2.33
CA ALA A 56 -3.47 5.49 2.19
C ALA A 56 -3.19 5.85 0.72
N SER A 57 -3.30 4.89 -0.20
CA SER A 57 -3.12 5.13 -1.64
C SER A 57 -4.22 6.01 -2.25
N ALA A 58 -5.45 5.89 -1.77
CA ALA A 58 -6.59 6.68 -2.24
C ALA A 58 -6.44 8.17 -1.86
N VAL A 59 -5.80 8.47 -0.72
CA VAL A 59 -5.50 9.85 -0.32
C VAL A 59 -4.56 10.50 -1.34
N TYR A 60 -3.49 9.81 -1.72
CA TYR A 60 -2.54 10.31 -2.73
C TYR A 60 -3.20 10.53 -4.09
N GLU A 61 -4.06 9.60 -4.53
CA GLU A 61 -4.79 9.74 -5.80
C GLU A 61 -5.76 10.94 -5.79
N LYS A 62 -6.47 11.14 -4.67
CA LYS A 62 -7.37 12.29 -4.49
C LYS A 62 -6.59 13.61 -4.48
N ASP A 63 -5.44 13.68 -3.81
CA ASP A 63 -4.57 14.87 -3.82
C ASP A 63 -4.07 15.18 -5.25
N GLN A 64 -3.60 14.16 -5.98
CA GLN A 64 -3.17 14.32 -7.38
C GLN A 64 -4.32 14.79 -8.29
N LYS A 65 -5.51 14.22 -8.15
CA LYS A 65 -6.69 14.63 -8.93
C LYS A 65 -7.09 16.06 -8.62
N LEU A 66 -7.13 16.45 -7.34
CA LEU A 66 -7.45 17.81 -6.92
C LEU A 66 -6.43 18.81 -7.47
N ARG A 67 -5.13 18.50 -7.37
CA ARG A 67 -4.07 19.36 -7.93
C ARG A 67 -4.18 19.52 -9.44
N LYS A 68 -4.56 18.47 -10.18
CA LYS A 68 -4.80 18.57 -11.63
C LYS A 68 -5.94 19.53 -11.93
N VAL A 69 -7.08 19.37 -11.26
CA VAL A 69 -8.25 20.24 -11.44
C VAL A 69 -7.90 21.69 -11.13
N ILE A 70 -7.21 21.95 -10.02
CA ILE A 70 -6.91 23.35 -9.68
C ILE A 70 -5.81 23.93 -10.59
N LYS A 71 -4.88 23.12 -11.11
CA LYS A 71 -3.95 23.58 -12.17
C LYS A 71 -4.69 23.98 -13.43
N GLU A 72 -5.71 23.23 -13.83
CA GLU A 72 -6.56 23.55 -14.97
C GLU A 72 -7.34 24.86 -14.74
N ILE A 73 -7.95 25.02 -13.56
CA ILE A 73 -8.60 26.27 -13.15
C ILE A 73 -7.61 27.44 -13.19
N SER A 74 -6.39 27.25 -12.66
CA SER A 74 -5.33 28.27 -12.67
C SER A 74 -4.94 28.68 -14.08
N PHE A 75 -4.95 27.73 -15.02
CA PHE A 75 -4.65 27.97 -16.42
C PHE A 75 -5.77 28.78 -17.08
N ASN A 76 -7.02 28.38 -16.90
CA ASN A 76 -8.17 29.08 -17.45
C ASN A 76 -8.26 30.54 -16.94
N LEU A 77 -8.00 30.76 -15.66
CA LEU A 77 -7.92 32.11 -15.08
C LEU A 77 -6.75 32.94 -15.65
N ARG A 78 -5.67 32.31 -16.10
CA ARG A 78 -4.54 33.01 -16.72
C ARG A 78 -4.80 33.43 -18.16
N CYS A 79 -5.77 32.80 -18.82
CA CYS A 79 -6.16 33.13 -20.20
C CYS A 79 -7.05 34.38 -20.28
N SER A 80 -7.71 34.78 -19.19
CA SER A 80 -8.49 36.02 -19.10
C SER A 80 -7.65 37.14 -18.51
N GLU A 81 -7.70 38.32 -19.13
CA GLU A 81 -6.89 39.49 -18.76
C GLU A 81 -7.23 40.00 -17.35
N ASP A 82 -8.52 39.99 -16.99
CA ASP A 82 -9.03 40.41 -15.68
C ASP A 82 -8.63 39.46 -14.54
N THR A 83 -8.45 38.17 -14.84
CA THR A 83 -8.21 37.13 -13.82
C THR A 83 -6.79 36.57 -13.82
N LYS A 84 -5.92 37.10 -14.69
CA LYS A 84 -4.54 36.63 -14.89
C LYS A 84 -3.72 36.59 -13.61
N ARG A 85 -3.83 37.63 -12.77
CA ARG A 85 -3.11 37.73 -11.49
C ARG A 85 -3.57 36.64 -10.51
N TYR A 86 -4.87 36.39 -10.44
CA TYR A 86 -5.44 35.35 -9.56
C TYR A 86 -5.02 33.95 -10.00
N GLY A 87 -5.04 33.67 -11.32
CA GLY A 87 -4.58 32.39 -11.84
C GLY A 87 -3.09 32.14 -11.57
N LYS A 88 -2.24 33.18 -11.61
CA LYS A 88 -0.81 33.06 -11.21
C LYS A 88 -0.66 32.74 -9.72
N LEU A 89 -1.36 33.45 -8.85
CA LEU A 89 -1.33 33.23 -7.40
C LEU A 89 -1.83 31.83 -7.02
N LEU A 90 -2.90 31.35 -7.65
CA LEU A 90 -3.45 30.02 -7.42
C LEU A 90 -2.44 28.92 -7.77
N LEU A 91 -1.73 29.08 -8.90
CA LEU A 91 -0.70 28.14 -9.33
C LEU A 91 0.50 28.13 -8.37
N GLU A 92 0.95 29.29 -7.91
CA GLU A 92 2.02 29.42 -6.91
C GLU A 92 1.62 28.79 -5.56
N PHE A 93 0.39 29.05 -5.10
CA PHE A 93 -0.13 28.45 -3.88
C PHE A 93 -0.09 26.93 -3.93
N ILE A 94 -0.57 26.30 -5.01
CA ILE A 94 -0.55 24.83 -5.12
C ILE A 94 0.84 24.27 -5.24
N ARG A 95 1.75 24.97 -5.92
CA ARG A 95 3.16 24.58 -6.00
C ARG A 95 3.86 24.65 -4.64
N SER A 96 3.47 25.58 -3.79
CA SER A 96 4.01 25.70 -2.42
C SER A 96 3.52 24.63 -1.45
N LYS A 97 2.43 23.90 -1.77
CA LYS A 97 1.91 22.83 -0.91
C LYS A 97 2.61 21.52 -1.23
N GLU A 98 3.17 20.88 -0.21
CA GLU A 98 3.69 19.51 -0.31
C GLU A 98 2.60 18.52 -0.71
N GLN A 99 2.99 17.46 -1.42
CA GLN A 99 2.07 16.40 -1.81
C GLN A 99 1.57 15.64 -0.58
N LEU A 100 0.28 15.35 -0.53
CA LEU A 100 -0.29 14.52 0.53
C LEU A 100 -0.09 13.06 0.16
N ILE A 101 1.06 12.52 0.55
CA ILE A 101 1.42 11.11 0.33
C ILE A 101 1.76 10.45 1.66
N PHE A 102 1.15 9.29 1.89
CA PHE A 102 1.57 8.44 3.00
C PHE A 102 2.81 7.67 2.60
N THR A 103 3.82 7.69 3.46
CA THR A 103 5.05 6.94 3.29
C THR A 103 5.37 6.10 4.53
N ALA A 104 5.94 4.93 4.32
CA ALA A 104 6.58 4.16 5.37
C ALA A 104 8.03 4.62 5.49
N ASN A 105 8.29 5.57 6.40
CA ASN A 105 9.62 6.10 6.69
C ASN A 105 10.35 6.69 5.45
N GLY A 106 9.60 7.20 4.47
CA GLY A 106 10.16 7.69 3.19
C GLY A 106 10.68 6.61 2.23
N ILE A 107 10.69 5.33 2.63
CA ILE A 107 11.20 4.22 1.81
C ILE A 107 10.14 3.73 0.84
N PHE A 108 8.91 3.56 1.33
CA PHE A 108 7.79 3.09 0.54
C PHE A 108 6.69 4.13 0.48
N THR A 109 6.23 4.42 -0.73
CA THR A 109 5.04 5.24 -0.96
C THR A 109 3.84 4.32 -1.12
N PHE A 110 2.79 4.56 -0.34
CA PHE A 110 1.56 3.78 -0.46
C PHE A 110 0.84 4.17 -1.74
N THR A 111 1.12 3.43 -2.81
CA THR A 111 0.48 3.57 -4.12
C THR A 111 -0.24 2.28 -4.49
N LYS A 112 -1.19 2.34 -5.43
CA LYS A 112 -1.83 1.13 -5.98
C LYS A 112 -0.80 0.18 -6.59
N SER A 113 0.24 0.71 -7.21
CA SER A 113 1.37 -0.06 -7.74
C SER A 113 2.15 -0.78 -6.64
N PHE A 114 2.37 -0.12 -5.49
CA PHE A 114 2.99 -0.75 -4.33
C PHE A 114 2.14 -1.91 -3.78
N LEU A 115 0.82 -1.75 -3.69
CA LEU A 115 -0.10 -2.82 -3.28
C LEU A 115 -0.03 -4.03 -4.23
N LEU A 116 -0.01 -3.78 -5.54
CA LEU A 116 0.15 -4.83 -6.55
C LEU A 116 1.49 -5.54 -6.44
N ALA A 117 2.58 -4.79 -6.21
CA ALA A 117 3.91 -5.35 -6.00
C ALA A 117 4.00 -6.17 -4.69
N ALA A 118 3.34 -5.71 -3.62
CA ALA A 118 3.28 -6.45 -2.37
C ALA A 118 2.51 -7.78 -2.54
N ALA A 119 1.38 -7.76 -3.26
CA ALA A 119 0.62 -8.96 -3.60
C ALA A 119 1.46 -9.94 -4.43
N SER A 120 2.18 -9.45 -5.45
CA SER A 120 2.98 -10.30 -6.33
C SER A 120 4.16 -10.93 -5.58
N VAL A 121 4.89 -10.15 -4.77
CA VAL A 121 5.98 -10.68 -3.94
C VAL A 121 5.46 -11.75 -2.98
N PHE A 122 4.31 -11.50 -2.35
CA PHE A 122 3.69 -12.48 -1.47
C PHE A 122 3.37 -13.77 -2.21
N LEU A 123 2.73 -13.71 -3.38
CA LEU A 123 2.40 -14.88 -4.19
C LEU A 123 3.66 -15.62 -4.67
N SER A 124 4.63 -14.88 -5.24
CA SER A 124 5.87 -15.45 -5.78
C SER A 124 6.71 -16.14 -4.72
N TYR A 125 6.82 -15.57 -3.52
CA TYR A 125 7.58 -16.18 -2.44
C TYR A 125 6.95 -17.49 -1.97
N ASN A 126 5.62 -17.52 -1.82
CA ASN A 126 4.90 -18.74 -1.47
C ASN A 126 5.01 -19.82 -2.56
N LEU A 127 4.95 -19.44 -3.84
CA LEU A 127 5.14 -20.38 -4.96
C LEU A 127 6.58 -20.92 -5.04
N LEU A 128 7.57 -20.09 -4.73
CA LEU A 128 8.98 -20.52 -4.72
C LEU A 128 9.24 -21.57 -3.64
N LEU A 129 8.62 -21.41 -2.47
CA LEU A 129 8.68 -22.40 -1.40
C LEU A 129 7.99 -23.70 -1.78
N LEU A 130 6.84 -23.64 -2.46
CA LEU A 130 6.18 -24.81 -3.03
C LEU A 130 7.12 -25.62 -3.91
N GLN A 131 7.84 -24.93 -4.80
CA GLN A 131 8.76 -25.55 -5.74
C GLN A 131 10.00 -26.15 -5.04
N LEU A 132 10.51 -25.50 -4.00
CA LEU A 132 11.64 -26.00 -3.22
C LEU A 132 11.26 -27.24 -2.41
N ASP A 133 10.05 -27.28 -1.85
CA ASP A 133 9.56 -28.43 -1.08
C ASP A 133 9.34 -29.65 -1.99
N THR A 134 8.72 -29.45 -3.16
CA THR A 134 8.52 -30.53 -4.15
C THR A 134 9.83 -31.10 -4.71
N LYS A 135 10.92 -30.32 -4.73
CA LYS A 135 12.25 -30.80 -5.19
C LYS A 135 13.04 -31.56 -4.12
N ASN A 136 12.69 -31.40 -2.85
CA ASN A 136 13.36 -32.05 -1.72
C ASN A 136 12.64 -33.35 -1.28
N MET A 137 11.51 -33.70 -1.91
CA MET A 137 10.89 -35.03 -1.92
C MET A 137 11.38 -35.85 -3.11
#